data_AF-A0AA41VTV6-F1
#
_entry.id   AF-A0AA41VTV6-F1
#
_cell.length_a   1.000
_cell.length_b   1.000
_cell.length_c   1.000
_cell.angle_alpha   90.00
_cell.angle_beta   90.00
_cell.angle_gamma   90.00
#
_symmetry.space_group_name_H-M   'P 1'
#
loop_
_entity.id
_entity.type
_entity.pdbx_description
1 polymer ?
#
loop_
_entity_poly.entity_id
_entity_poly.type
_entity_poly.pdbx_seq_one_letter_code
_entity_poly.pdbx_strand_id
1 'polypeptide(L)'
;MDVIGIDEAQFFDDLYDFCCKAADHDGKTVVVAGLDGDYLRRRFGSVLDIVPLADSVTKLTARCEICGKRAFFTSRKTEDTETELVAGSDVYKPVCRQHYVDSPVVIEAARVILESRKVQSDAHVEPIPLAC
;
A
#
# COMPACT_ATOMS: atom_id res chain seq x y z
N MET A 1 -2.43 -10.29 -30.42
CA MET A 1 -2.29 -10.41 -28.95
C MET A 1 -3.56 -9.87 -28.35
N ASP A 2 -4.25 -10.71 -27.57
CA ASP A 2 -5.62 -10.43 -27.12
C ASP A 2 -5.69 -10.28 -25.58
N VAL A 3 -4.67 -10.78 -24.87
CA VAL A 3 -4.54 -10.72 -23.42
C VAL A 3 -3.18 -10.14 -23.04
N ILE A 4 -3.16 -9.25 -22.05
CA ILE A 4 -1.95 -8.64 -21.48
C ILE A 4 -1.90 -8.97 -19.98
N GLY A 5 -0.80 -9.54 -19.52
CA GLY A 5 -0.53 -9.78 -18.10
C GLY A 5 0.48 -8.77 -17.56
N ILE A 6 0.16 -8.11 -16.45
CA ILE A 6 1.06 -7.20 -15.72
C ILE A 6 1.30 -7.81 -14.35
N ASP A 7 2.56 -8.08 -14.02
CA ASP A 7 2.98 -8.56 -12.70
C ASP A 7 3.71 -7.45 -11.94
N GLU A 8 3.68 -7.53 -10.62
CA GLU A 8 4.24 -6.51 -9.72
C GLU A 8 3.81 -5.06 -10.05
N ALA A 9 2.53 -4.90 -10.38
CA ALA A 9 1.96 -3.67 -10.94
C ALA A 9 2.18 -2.40 -10.09
N GLN A 10 2.46 -2.55 -8.79
CA GLN A 10 2.78 -1.44 -7.89
C GLN A 10 4.03 -0.64 -8.29
N PHE A 11 4.90 -1.19 -9.14
CA PHE A 11 6.12 -0.52 -9.62
C PHE A 11 5.94 0.23 -10.96
N PHE A 12 4.74 0.24 -11.53
CA PHE A 12 4.45 0.96 -12.78
C PHE A 12 3.71 2.27 -12.48
N ASP A 13 4.40 3.39 -12.69
CA ASP A 13 3.83 4.73 -12.49
C ASP A 13 2.69 5.04 -13.47
N ASP A 14 2.77 4.49 -14.68
CA ASP A 14 1.82 4.69 -15.79
C ASP A 14 0.72 3.61 -15.85
N LEU A 15 0.58 2.78 -14.81
CA LEU A 15 -0.37 1.66 -14.79
C LEU A 15 -1.80 2.07 -15.15
N TYR A 16 -2.28 3.21 -14.64
CA TYR A 16 -3.63 3.68 -14.89
C TYR A 16 -3.85 3.99 -16.37
N ASP A 17 -2.97 4.83 -16.95
CA ASP A 17 -3.06 5.24 -18.35
C ASP A 17 -2.90 4.05 -19.29
N PHE A 18 -2.01 3.11 -18.95
CA PHE A 18 -1.84 1.87 -19.69
C PHE A 18 -3.11 1.03 -19.69
N CYS A 19 -3.71 0.77 -18.51
CA CYS A 19 -4.92 -0.05 -18.40
C CYS A 19 -6.10 0.58 -19.13
N CYS A 20 -6.29 1.89 -18.98
CA CYS A 20 -7.33 2.65 -19.69
C CYS A 20 -7.18 2.50 -21.22
N LYS A 21 -5.97 2.71 -21.75
CA LYS A 21 -5.70 2.55 -23.17
C LYS A 21 -5.90 1.10 -23.65
N ALA A 22 -5.29 0.14 -22.96
CA ALA A 22 -5.31 -1.25 -23.38
C ALA A 22 -6.72 -1.86 -23.34
N ALA A 23 -7.48 -1.60 -22.27
CA ALA A 23 -8.82 -2.14 -22.11
C ALA A 23 -9.85 -1.39 -22.97
N ASP A 24 -9.93 -0.06 -22.83
CA ASP A 24 -11.04 0.72 -23.40
C ASP A 24 -10.85 1.05 -24.88
N HIS A 25 -9.60 1.36 -25.28
CA HIS A 25 -9.30 1.77 -26.66
C HIS A 25 -8.86 0.61 -27.55
N ASP A 26 -7.99 -0.26 -27.03
CA ASP A 26 -7.39 -1.35 -27.81
C ASP A 26 -8.17 -2.68 -27.70
N GLY A 27 -9.20 -2.72 -26.85
CA GLY A 27 -10.10 -3.87 -26.66
C GLY A 27 -9.40 -5.12 -26.13
N LYS A 28 -8.38 -4.95 -25.28
CA LYS A 28 -7.57 -6.06 -24.73
C LYS A 28 -8.14 -6.52 -23.39
N THR A 29 -8.01 -7.82 -23.13
CA THR A 29 -8.16 -8.34 -21.76
C THR A 29 -6.87 -8.06 -20.99
N VAL A 30 -6.94 -7.27 -19.93
CA VAL A 30 -5.78 -6.95 -19.07
C VAL A 30 -5.93 -7.67 -17.74
N VAL A 31 -4.92 -8.45 -17.35
CA VAL A 31 -4.84 -9.13 -16.04
C VAL A 31 -3.70 -8.51 -15.27
N VAL A 32 -4.03 -7.88 -14.12
CA VAL A 32 -3.06 -7.17 -13.30
C VAL A 32 -2.88 -7.87 -11.96
N ALA A 33 -1.64 -8.18 -11.61
CA ALA A 33 -1.23 -8.66 -10.29
C ALA A 33 -0.31 -7.62 -9.64
N GLY A 34 -0.59 -7.29 -8.38
CA GLY A 34 0.20 -6.32 -7.63
C GLY A 34 -0.22 -6.24 -6.18
N LEU A 35 0.60 -5.56 -5.38
CA LEU A 35 0.33 -5.30 -3.97
C LEU A 35 -0.58 -4.09 -3.82
N ASP A 36 -1.68 -4.26 -3.08
CA ASP A 36 -2.63 -3.17 -2.83
C ASP A 36 -2.14 -2.20 -1.74
N GLY A 37 -1.16 -2.63 -0.93
CA GLY A 37 -0.49 -1.76 0.02
C GLY A 37 0.95 -2.17 0.36
N ASP A 38 1.71 -1.19 0.83
CA ASP A 38 3.09 -1.36 1.28
C ASP A 38 3.17 -2.01 2.67
N TYR A 39 4.38 -2.15 3.22
CA TYR A 39 4.58 -2.73 4.56
C TYR A 39 3.95 -1.92 5.71
N LEU A 40 3.52 -0.68 5.42
CA LEU A 40 2.81 0.22 6.34
C LEU A 40 1.30 0.25 6.08
N ARG A 41 0.78 -0.58 5.16
CA ARG A 41 -0.61 -0.58 4.66
C ARG A 41 -1.04 0.74 4.03
N ARG A 42 -0.08 1.53 3.55
CA ARG A 42 -0.35 2.68 2.69
C ARG A 42 -0.53 2.17 1.27
N ARG A 43 -1.21 2.96 0.44
CA ARG A 43 -1.33 2.68 -0.98
C ARG A 43 0.05 2.46 -1.60
N PHE A 44 0.21 1.38 -2.38
CA PHE A 44 1.46 1.09 -3.09
C PHE A 44 1.27 1.36 -4.59
N GLY A 45 1.94 2.39 -5.09
CA GLY A 45 1.87 2.80 -6.48
C GLY A 45 0.44 3.10 -6.94
N SER A 46 0.13 2.71 -8.17
CA SER A 46 -1.14 3.00 -8.84
C SER A 46 -2.11 1.81 -8.87
N VAL A 47 -1.82 0.72 -8.15
CA VAL A 47 -2.67 -0.50 -8.13
C VAL A 47 -4.10 -0.21 -7.68
N LEU A 48 -4.28 0.67 -6.69
CA LEU A 48 -5.62 1.03 -6.22
C LEU A 48 -6.39 1.95 -7.20
N ASP A 49 -5.69 2.64 -8.10
CA ASP A 49 -6.32 3.59 -9.04
C ASP A 49 -6.98 2.89 -10.21
N ILE A 50 -6.58 1.67 -10.53
CA ILE A 50 -7.22 0.88 -11.58
C ILE A 50 -8.46 0.13 -11.10
N VAL A 51 -8.76 0.12 -9.79
CA VAL A 51 -9.96 -0.55 -9.24
C VAL A 51 -11.26 -0.04 -9.87
N PRO A 52 -11.47 1.28 -10.09
CA PRO A 52 -12.66 1.78 -10.79
C PRO A 52 -12.72 1.42 -12.27
N LEU A 53 -11.59 1.06 -12.90
CA LEU A 53 -11.54 0.60 -14.30
C LEU A 53 -11.80 -0.91 -14.42
N ALA A 54 -11.58 -1.67 -13.34
CA ALA A 54 -11.55 -3.11 -13.38
C ALA A 54 -12.95 -3.75 -13.38
N ASP A 55 -13.18 -4.68 -14.31
CA ASP A 55 -14.40 -5.51 -14.34
C ASP A 55 -14.49 -6.45 -13.12
N SER A 56 -13.34 -6.86 -12.57
CA SER A 56 -13.27 -7.70 -11.39
C SER A 56 -12.01 -7.43 -10.57
N VAL A 57 -12.13 -7.51 -9.25
CA VAL A 57 -11.02 -7.34 -8.30
C VAL A 57 -11.06 -8.46 -7.28
N THR A 58 -9.96 -9.18 -7.13
CA THR A 58 -9.81 -10.24 -6.13
C THR A 58 -8.62 -9.96 -5.22
N LYS A 59 -8.88 -9.79 -3.92
CA LYS A 59 -7.82 -9.70 -2.91
C LYS A 59 -7.46 -11.10 -2.41
N LEU A 60 -6.28 -11.59 -2.80
CA LEU A 60 -5.77 -12.88 -2.36
C LEU A 60 -5.33 -12.85 -0.90
N THR A 61 -5.26 -14.04 -0.28
CA THR A 61 -4.79 -14.19 1.10
C THR A 61 -3.66 -15.19 1.19
N ALA A 62 -2.65 -14.86 1.99
CA ALA A 62 -1.54 -15.74 2.31
C ALA A 62 -1.79 -16.51 3.62
N ARG A 63 -0.79 -17.28 4.05
CA ARG A 63 -0.75 -17.92 5.38
C ARG A 63 0.11 -17.07 6.32
N CYS A 64 -0.41 -16.69 7.47
CA CYS A 64 0.32 -15.94 8.47
C CYS A 64 1.51 -16.75 8.97
N GLU A 65 2.71 -16.17 8.85
CA GLU A 65 3.95 -16.83 9.25
C GLU A 65 4.01 -17.11 10.76
N ILE A 66 3.29 -16.33 11.57
CA ILE A 66 3.32 -16.43 13.05
C ILE A 66 2.31 -17.45 13.59
N CYS A 67 1.04 -17.39 13.13
CA CYS A 67 -0.02 -18.25 13.68
C CYS A 67 -0.70 -19.19 12.69
N GLY A 68 -0.27 -19.20 11.42
CA GLY A 68 -0.80 -20.11 10.39
C GLY A 68 -2.22 -19.81 9.90
N LYS A 69 -2.92 -18.80 10.46
CA LYS A 69 -4.24 -18.33 9.97
C LYS A 69 -4.10 -17.53 8.67
N ARG A 70 -5.21 -17.09 8.07
CA ARG A 70 -5.18 -16.21 6.88
C ARG A 70 -4.42 -14.91 7.16
N ALA A 71 -3.51 -14.56 6.26
CA ALA A 71 -2.75 -13.32 6.25
C ALA A 71 -3.22 -12.40 5.12
N PHE A 72 -3.23 -11.11 5.41
CA PHE A 72 -3.75 -10.06 4.53
C PHE A 72 -2.79 -8.90 4.34
N PHE A 73 -1.66 -8.91 5.08
CA PHE A 73 -0.71 -7.82 5.14
C PHE A 73 0.70 -8.36 5.06
N THR A 74 1.59 -7.53 4.55
CA THR A 74 3.03 -7.76 4.55
C THR A 74 3.62 -6.95 5.71
N SER A 75 4.35 -7.60 6.62
CA SER A 75 5.14 -6.93 7.65
C SER A 75 6.61 -7.04 7.30
N ARG A 76 7.34 -5.93 7.43
CA ARG A 76 8.80 -5.94 7.37
C ARG A 76 9.37 -6.65 8.61
N LYS A 77 10.49 -7.36 8.42
CA LYS A 77 11.27 -8.06 9.45
C LYS A 77 12.43 -7.19 9.94
N THR A 78 12.98 -6.33 9.08
CA THR A 78 14.10 -5.43 9.38
C THR A 78 13.62 -4.04 9.81
N GLU A 79 14.52 -3.26 10.40
CA GLU A 79 14.29 -1.86 10.79
C GLU A 79 14.45 -0.88 9.61
N ASP A 80 14.87 -1.37 8.43
CA ASP A 80 15.05 -0.52 7.25
C ASP A 80 13.74 0.15 6.85
N THR A 81 13.78 1.44 6.54
CA THR A 81 12.57 2.25 6.28
C THR A 81 12.28 2.47 4.80
N GLU A 82 13.20 2.14 3.89
CA GLU A 82 13.05 2.33 2.44
C GLU A 82 11.84 1.58 1.89
N THR A 83 10.89 2.28 1.26
CA THR A 83 9.63 1.70 0.76
C THR A 83 9.86 0.71 -0.40
N GLU A 84 10.84 1.00 -1.26
CA GLU A 84 11.22 0.18 -2.41
C GLU A 84 12.47 -0.64 -2.08
N LEU A 85 12.25 -1.75 -1.37
CA LEU A 85 13.29 -2.76 -1.24
C LEU A 85 12.83 -4.00 -1.99
N VAL A 86 13.50 -4.30 -3.12
CA VAL A 86 13.36 -5.57 -3.83
C VAL A 86 13.99 -6.65 -2.96
N ALA A 87 13.21 -7.18 -2.04
CA ALA A 87 13.64 -8.22 -1.12
C ALA A 87 12.50 -9.22 -0.91
N GLY A 88 12.86 -10.49 -0.85
CA GLY A 88 11.91 -11.59 -0.71
C GLY A 88 11.52 -11.87 0.75
N SER A 89 11.43 -13.16 1.06
CA SER A 89 11.05 -13.68 2.38
C SER A 89 11.99 -13.30 3.53
N ASP A 90 13.20 -12.87 3.21
CA ASP A 90 14.21 -12.52 4.22
C ASP A 90 13.90 -11.17 4.89
N VAL A 91 13.24 -10.27 4.16
CA VAL A 91 12.88 -8.94 4.66
C VAL A 91 11.39 -8.82 4.98
N TYR A 92 10.53 -9.63 4.37
CA TYR A 92 9.09 -9.52 4.55
C TYR A 92 8.44 -10.83 4.99
N LYS A 93 7.36 -10.72 5.77
CA LYS A 93 6.50 -11.85 6.15
C LYS A 93 5.02 -11.53 5.96
N PRO A 94 4.22 -12.49 5.49
CA PRO A 94 2.76 -12.39 5.50
C PRO A 94 2.24 -12.52 6.94
N VAL A 95 1.41 -11.57 7.37
CA VAL A 95 0.82 -11.55 8.72
C VAL A 95 -0.68 -11.33 8.70
N CYS A 96 -1.36 -11.89 9.71
CA CYS A 96 -2.75 -11.56 9.99
C CYS A 96 -2.85 -10.19 10.67
N ARG A 97 -4.08 -9.68 10.86
CA ARG A 97 -4.33 -8.37 11.45
C ARG A 97 -3.71 -8.19 12.83
N GLN A 98 -3.85 -9.19 13.71
CA GLN A 98 -3.31 -9.14 15.07
C GLN A 98 -1.80 -8.95 15.05
N HIS A 99 -1.09 -9.86 14.38
CA HIS A 99 0.37 -9.83 14.28
C HIS A 99 0.93 -8.64 13.48
N TYR A 100 0.13 -8.02 12.62
CA TYR A 100 0.50 -6.76 12.00
C TYR A 100 0.49 -5.61 13.02
N VAL A 101 -0.60 -5.48 13.79
CA VAL A 101 -0.76 -4.38 14.76
C VAL A 101 0.24 -4.50 15.91
N ASP A 102 0.60 -5.73 16.29
CA ASP A 102 1.60 -6.00 17.32
C ASP A 102 3.05 -5.86 16.81
N SER A 103 3.25 -5.56 15.52
CA SER A 103 4.58 -5.41 14.93
C SER A 103 5.29 -4.17 15.48
N PRO A 104 6.49 -4.28 16.07
CA PRO A 104 7.24 -3.14 16.58
C PRO A 104 7.47 -2.06 15.53
N VAL A 105 7.76 -2.45 14.28
CA VAL A 105 7.95 -1.55 13.15
C VAL A 105 6.71 -0.70 12.89
N VAL A 106 5.53 -1.32 12.96
CA VAL A 106 4.24 -0.64 12.75
C VAL A 106 3.93 0.30 13.91
N ILE A 107 4.19 -0.14 15.14
CA ILE A 107 4.00 0.69 16.34
C ILE A 107 4.88 1.94 16.27
N GLU A 108 6.14 1.79 15.87
CA GLU A 108 7.06 2.90 15.76
C GLU A 108 6.67 3.86 14.62
N ALA A 109 6.35 3.33 13.45
CA ALA A 109 5.84 4.15 12.34
C ALA A 109 4.57 4.92 12.72
N ALA A 110 3.65 4.30 13.47
CA ALA A 110 2.44 4.96 13.97
C ALA A 110 2.75 6.08 14.97
N ARG A 111 3.74 5.89 15.87
CA ARG A 111 4.19 6.94 16.80
C ARG A 111 4.71 8.16 16.07
N VAL A 112 5.61 7.97 15.10
CA VAL A 112 6.19 9.06 14.30
C VAL A 112 5.10 9.88 13.59
N ILE A 113 4.08 9.21 13.02
CA ILE A 113 2.94 9.89 12.38
C ILE A 113 2.10 10.69 13.39
N LEU A 114 1.90 10.18 14.60
CA LEU A 114 1.14 10.88 15.63
C LEU A 114 1.91 12.07 16.20
N GLU A 115 3.23 11.97 16.34
CA GLU A 115 4.10 13.06 16.80
C GLU A 115 4.16 14.20 15.77
N SER A 116 4.35 13.88 14.49
CA SER A 116 4.34 14.87 13.41
C SER A 116 3.03 15.66 13.30
N ARG A 117 1.88 15.05 13.67
CA ARG A 117 0.58 15.74 13.72
C ARG A 117 0.45 16.69 14.91
N LYS A 118 1.07 16.41 16.06
CA LYS A 118 1.07 17.30 17.23
C LYS A 118 1.86 18.59 16.96
N VAL A 119 2.96 18.49 16.21
CA VAL A 119 3.74 19.68 15.82
C VAL A 119 2.94 20.62 14.92
N GLN A 120 2.00 20.10 14.12
CA GLN A 120 1.13 20.93 13.27
C GLN A 120 -0.05 21.58 14.03
N SER A 121 -0.52 21.01 15.15
CA SER A 121 -1.61 21.61 15.93
C SER A 121 -1.18 22.80 16.78
N ASP A 122 0.11 22.93 17.10
CA ASP A 122 0.64 24.01 17.95
C ASP A 122 1.03 25.28 17.15
N ALA A 123 0.93 25.24 15.82
CA ALA A 123 1.35 26.34 14.92
C ALA A 123 0.19 27.25 14.44
N HIS A 124 -1.03 27.10 14.96
CA HIS A 124 -2.21 27.85 14.51
C HIS A 124 -2.97 28.55 15.65
N VAL A 125 -2.27 29.32 16.48
CA VAL A 125 -2.89 30.34 17.33
C VAL A 125 -2.26 31.69 17.02
N GLU A 126 -2.65 32.31 15.90
CA GLU A 126 -2.47 33.75 15.77
C GLU A 126 -3.57 34.46 16.57
N PRO A 127 -3.23 35.41 17.46
CA PRO A 127 -4.23 36.15 18.20
C PRO A 127 -5.03 37.03 17.23
N ILE A 128 -6.34 36.79 17.14
CA ILE A 128 -7.28 37.69 16.47
C ILE A 128 -7.16 39.06 17.16
N PRO A 129 -6.79 40.14 16.47
CA PRO A 129 -6.71 41.45 17.11
C PRO A 129 -8.14 41.88 17.46
N LEU A 130 -8.38 42.13 18.75
CA LEU A 130 -9.57 42.85 19.20
C LEU A 130 -9.52 44.26 18.61
N ALA A 131 -10.29 44.50 17.55
CA ALA A 131 -10.62 45.85 17.12
C ALA A 131 -11.67 46.41 18.09
N CYS A 132 -11.34 47.53 18.72
CA CYS A 132 -12.23 48.38 19.51
C CYS A 132 -13.16 49.20 18.61
#